data_AF-A0A974GYN5-F1
#
_entry.id   AF-A0A974GYN5-F1
#
_cell.length_a   1.000
_cell.length_b   1.000
_cell.length_c   1.000
_cell.angle_alpha   90.00
_cell.angle_beta   90.00
_cell.angle_gamma   90.00
#
_symmetry.space_group_name_H-M   'P 1'
#
loop_
_entity.id
_entity.type
_entity.pdbx_description
1 polymer ?
#
loop_
_entity_poly.entity_id
_entity_poly.type
_entity_poly.pdbx_seq_one_letter_code
_entity_poly.pdbx_strand_id
1 'polypeptide(L)'
;QVSEGDTVLAVKRLVEEKLQVPVSQQRLLFRGKSLADEHCLSHYSIGPGSRLNLMVKDQVAPEGHSGNNTAWKSLSVILRKHFSPADAERVLE
;
A
#
# COMPACT_ATOMS: atom_id res chain seq x y z
N GLN A 1 7.74 20.68 4.75
CA GLN A 1 7.79 21.21 3.36
C GLN A 1 8.70 20.30 2.58
N VAL A 2 8.36 19.98 1.33
CA VAL A 2 9.16 19.12 0.44
C VAL A 2 9.49 19.89 -0.82
N SER A 3 10.67 19.63 -1.37
CA SER A 3 11.20 20.25 -2.59
C SER A 3 11.05 19.29 -3.76
N GLU A 4 11.05 19.83 -4.98
CA GLU A 4 10.88 19.04 -6.21
C GLU A 4 12.01 18.02 -6.41
N GLY A 5 13.19 18.30 -5.86
CA GLY A 5 14.34 17.41 -5.84
C GLY A 5 14.25 16.29 -4.80
N ASP A 6 13.31 16.37 -3.85
CA ASP A 6 13.14 15.31 -2.85
C ASP A 6 12.59 14.04 -3.50
N THR A 7 13.01 12.90 -2.95
CA THR A 7 12.50 11.61 -3.36
C THR A 7 11.11 11.37 -2.80
N VAL A 8 10.34 10.54 -3.50
CA VAL A 8 9.04 10.07 -3.01
C VAL A 8 9.17 9.41 -1.63
N LEU A 9 10.29 8.70 -1.38
CA LEU A 9 10.60 8.14 -0.08
C LEU A 9 10.70 9.20 1.03
N ALA A 10 11.35 10.33 0.76
CA ALA A 10 11.45 11.42 1.74
C ALA A 10 10.07 11.98 2.10
N VAL A 11 9.17 12.10 1.12
CA VAL A 11 7.76 12.49 1.38
C VAL A 11 7.05 11.45 2.25
N LYS A 12 7.20 10.15 1.95
CA LYS A 12 6.58 9.09 2.77
C LYS A 12 7.09 9.10 4.21
N ARG A 13 8.38 9.34 4.44
CA ARG A 13 8.93 9.48 5.79
C ARG A 13 8.32 10.66 6.56
N LEU A 14 8.12 11.79 5.89
CA LEU A 14 7.42 12.93 6.50
C LEU A 14 5.97 12.59 6.84
N VAL A 15 5.29 11.86 5.97
CA VAL A 15 3.93 11.37 6.22
C VAL A 15 3.91 10.40 7.41
N GLU A 16 4.90 9.52 7.54
CA GLU A 16 5.05 8.62 8.69
C GLU A 16 5.22 9.41 9.98
N GLU A 17 6.08 10.43 10.00
CA GLU A 17 6.26 11.28 11.19
C GLU A 17 4.99 12.04 11.58
N LYS A 18 4.20 12.50 10.60
CA LYS A 18 3.01 13.34 10.85
C LYS A 18 1.73 12.54 11.11
N LEU A 19 1.55 11.41 10.45
CA LEU A 19 0.34 10.58 10.53
C LEU A 19 0.55 9.27 11.28
N GLN A 20 1.79 8.96 11.69
CA GLN A 20 2.17 7.68 12.31
C GLN A 20 1.83 6.44 11.47
N VAL A 21 1.82 6.59 10.14
CA VAL A 21 1.58 5.48 9.21
C VAL A 21 2.93 4.98 8.68
N PRO A 22 3.28 3.69 8.83
CA PRO A 22 4.51 3.12 8.30
C PRO A 22 4.69 3.37 6.80
N VAL A 23 5.91 3.73 6.37
CA VAL A 23 6.22 3.95 4.93
C VAL A 23 5.82 2.77 4.04
N SER A 24 5.91 1.54 4.54
CA SER A 24 5.50 0.31 3.83
C SER A 24 4.00 0.22 3.58
N GLN A 25 3.18 0.82 4.45
CA GLN A 25 1.73 0.89 4.31
C GLN A 25 1.30 2.07 3.42
N GLN A 26 2.18 3.04 3.20
CA GLN A 26 1.86 4.22 2.40
C GLN A 26 2.03 4.01 0.90
N ARG A 27 1.01 4.39 0.13
CA ARG A 27 1.06 4.47 -1.32
C ARG A 27 0.69 5.89 -1.75
N LEU A 28 1.68 6.62 -2.29
CA LEU A 28 1.48 7.94 -2.85
C LEU A 28 1.04 7.84 -4.31
N LEU A 29 0.01 8.61 -4.67
CA LEU A 29 -0.55 8.69 -6.02
C LEU A 29 -0.61 10.14 -6.49
N PHE A 30 -0.20 10.35 -7.75
CA PHE A 30 -0.33 11.62 -8.44
C PHE A 30 -1.00 11.40 -9.80
N ARG A 31 -2.12 12.11 -10.06
CA ARG A 31 -2.89 12.00 -11.32
C ARG A 31 -3.22 10.54 -11.71
N GLY A 32 -3.53 9.70 -10.72
CA GLY A 32 -3.84 8.28 -10.91
C GLY A 32 -2.64 7.36 -11.10
N LYS A 33 -1.40 7.88 -11.07
CA LYS A 33 -0.17 7.09 -11.12
C LYS A 33 0.44 6.92 -9.74
N SER A 34 0.82 5.70 -9.39
CA SER A 34 1.59 5.44 -8.17
C SER A 34 3.01 5.95 -8.33
N LEU A 35 3.50 6.62 -7.29
CA LEU A 35 4.86 7.14 -7.25
C LEU A 35 5.80 6.05 -6.71
N ALA A 36 6.93 5.85 -7.38
CA ALA A 36 7.97 4.93 -6.95
C ALA A 36 8.96 5.66 -6.02
N ASP A 37 9.44 4.94 -5.00
CA ASP A 37 10.27 5.49 -3.93
C ASP A 37 11.63 6.01 -4.41
N GLU A 38 12.15 5.43 -5.49
CA GLU A 38 13.46 5.74 -6.08
C GLU A 38 13.45 7.01 -6.95
N HIS A 39 12.27 7.52 -7.29
CA HIS A 39 12.14 8.70 -8.15
C HIS A 39 11.90 9.98 -7.34
N CYS A 40 12.41 11.10 -7.86
CA CYS A 40 12.13 12.44 -7.33
C CYS A 40 10.74 12.93 -7.73
N LEU A 41 10.20 13.88 -6.97
CA LEU A 41 8.93 14.54 -7.28
C LEU A 41 8.94 15.22 -8.67
N SER A 42 10.07 15.83 -9.03
CA SER A 42 10.30 16.45 -10.35
C SER A 42 10.18 15.47 -11.52
N HIS A 43 10.56 14.20 -11.33
CA HIS A 43 10.42 13.14 -12.34
C HIS A 43 8.96 12.93 -12.75
N TYR A 44 8.04 13.13 -11.80
CA TYR A 44 6.59 13.03 -12.02
C TYR A 44 5.94 14.38 -12.34
N SER A 45 6.73 15.43 -12.59
CA SER A 45 6.28 16.80 -12.80
C SER A 45 5.42 17.31 -11.63
N ILE A 46 5.77 16.92 -10.40
CA ILE A 46 5.12 17.40 -9.18
C ILE A 46 5.83 18.68 -8.75
N GLY A 47 5.18 19.81 -9.02
CA GLY A 47 5.67 21.14 -8.65
C GLY A 47 5.00 21.71 -7.39
N PRO A 48 5.41 22.92 -6.96
CA PRO A 48 4.81 23.61 -5.82
C PRO A 48 3.31 23.84 -6.00
N GLY A 49 2.53 23.56 -4.96
CA GLY A 49 1.06 23.64 -4.98
C GLY A 49 0.34 22.39 -5.54
N SER A 50 1.09 21.38 -5.99
CA SER A 50 0.50 20.11 -6.42
C SER A 50 -0.13 19.34 -5.26
N ARG A 51 -1.24 18.64 -5.52
CA ARG A 51 -1.92 17.78 -4.54
C ARG A 51 -1.58 16.32 -4.78
N LEU A 52 -1.16 15.64 -3.73
CA LEU A 52 -0.86 14.21 -3.70
C LEU A 52 -1.96 13.46 -2.99
N ASN A 53 -2.30 12.28 -3.48
CA ASN A 53 -3.24 11.38 -2.81
C ASN A 53 -2.46 10.32 -2.06
N LEU A 54 -2.73 10.17 -0.77
CA LEU A 54 -2.17 9.11 0.06
C LEU A 54 -3.22 8.00 0.21
N MET A 55 -2.86 6.78 -0.19
CA MET A 55 -3.58 5.58 0.19
C MET A 55 -2.80 4.85 1.27
N VAL A 56 -3.49 4.46 2.34
CA VAL A 56 -2.94 3.59 3.39
C VAL A 56 -3.43 2.18 3.11
N LYS A 57 -2.50 1.26 2.93
CA LYS A 57 -2.79 -0.17 2.91
C LYS A 57 -2.71 -0.70 4.32
N ASP A 58 -3.78 -1.32 4.78
CA ASP A 58 -3.75 -2.14 5.98
C ASP A 58 -2.93 -3.41 5.66
N GLN A 59 -1.60 -3.31 5.78
CA GLN A 59 -0.76 -4.48 5.84
C GLN A 59 -0.77 -4.91 7.30
N VAL A 60 -1.79 -5.69 7.67
CA VAL A 60 -1.68 -6.58 8.82
C VAL A 60 -0.45 -7.44 8.52
N ALA A 61 0.59 -7.31 9.34
CA ALA A 61 1.78 -8.13 9.24
C ALA A 61 1.39 -9.62 9.20
N PRO A 62 2.15 -10.49 8.51
CA PRO A 62 1.90 -11.92 8.52
C PRO A 62 2.38 -12.50 9.87
N GLU A 63 1.75 -12.07 10.96
CA GLU A 63 1.75 -12.82 12.20
C GLU A 63 0.36 -13.40 12.34
N GLY A 64 0.32 -14.72 12.48
CA GLY A 64 -0.88 -15.52 12.35
C GLY A 64 -2.07 -15.00 13.18
N HIS A 65 -3.24 -15.46 12.75
CA HIS A 65 -4.58 -15.26 13.34
C HIS A 65 -5.41 -14.15 12.69
N SER A 66 -6.24 -14.60 11.76
CA SER A 66 -7.69 -14.37 11.83
C SER A 66 -8.08 -12.93 12.13
N GLY A 67 -7.70 -11.99 11.25
CA GLY A 67 -8.48 -10.77 11.09
C GLY A 67 -9.91 -11.19 10.76
N ASN A 68 -10.87 -10.67 11.53
CA ASN A 68 -12.29 -11.02 11.56
C ASN A 68 -13.06 -10.62 10.29
N ASN A 69 -12.46 -10.84 9.11
CA ASN A 69 -13.06 -10.58 7.83
C ASN A 69 -13.90 -11.81 7.45
N THR A 70 -15.19 -11.75 7.78
CA THR A 70 -16.19 -12.74 7.35
C THR A 70 -16.09 -13.03 5.84
N ALA A 71 -15.68 -12.03 5.05
CA ALA A 71 -15.41 -12.16 3.63
C ALA A 71 -14.25 -13.11 3.30
N TRP A 72 -13.12 -13.05 4.02
CA TRP A 72 -11.97 -13.92 3.77
C TRP A 72 -12.25 -15.36 4.19
N LYS A 73 -12.97 -15.55 5.30
CA LYS A 73 -13.47 -16.88 5.70
C LYS A 73 -14.43 -17.45 4.66
N SER A 74 -15.29 -16.63 4.08
CA SER A 74 -16.21 -17.06 3.02
C SER A 74 -15.46 -17.40 1.73
N LEU A 75 -14.46 -16.60 1.36
CA LEU A 75 -13.62 -16.86 0.20
C LEU A 75 -12.84 -18.17 0.35
N SER A 76 -12.22 -18.42 1.51
CA SER A 76 -11.51 -19.66 1.76
C SER A 76 -12.44 -20.88 1.72
N VAL A 77 -13.70 -20.72 2.17
CA VAL A 77 -14.74 -21.76 2.03
C VAL A 77 -15.09 -22.05 0.57
N ILE A 78 -15.17 -21.02 -0.27
CA ILE A 78 -15.50 -21.17 -1.69
C ILE A 78 -14.33 -21.80 -2.44
N LEU A 79 -13.10 -21.32 -2.18
CA LEU A 79 -11.88 -21.82 -2.83
C LEU A 79 -11.69 -23.32 -2.55
N ARG A 80 -11.76 -23.76 -1.29
CA ARG A 80 -11.62 -25.19 -0.94
C ARG A 80 -12.75 -26.09 -1.47
N LYS A 81 -13.90 -25.52 -1.85
CA LYS A 81 -15.05 -26.26 -2.38
C LYS A 81 -14.96 -26.48 -3.89
N HIS A 82 -14.32 -25.55 -4.60
CA HIS A 82 -14.24 -25.55 -6.06
C HIS A 82 -12.85 -25.83 -6.61
N PHE A 83 -11.81 -25.74 -5.78
CA PHE A 83 -10.41 -25.96 -6.16
C PHE A 83 -9.76 -27.02 -5.27
N SER A 84 -8.69 -27.64 -5.79
CA SER A 84 -7.88 -28.58 -5.03
C SER A 84 -7.28 -27.89 -3.80
N PRO A 85 -7.04 -28.62 -2.69
CA PRO A 85 -6.48 -28.05 -1.48
C PRO A 85 -5.17 -27.29 -1.74
N ALA A 86 -4.31 -27.83 -2.61
CA ALA A 86 -3.05 -27.21 -2.98
C ALA A 86 -3.21 -25.90 -3.79
N ASP A 87 -4.26 -25.79 -4.61
CA ASP A 87 -4.52 -24.59 -5.40
C ASP A 87 -5.19 -23.51 -4.55
N ALA A 88 -6.08 -23.92 -3.64
CA ALA A 88 -6.69 -23.03 -2.67
C ALA A 88 -5.64 -22.44 -1.72
N GLU A 89 -4.69 -23.25 -1.24
CA GLU A 89 -3.62 -22.80 -0.34
C GLU A 89 -2.68 -21.81 -1.02
N ARG A 90 -2.36 -22.01 -2.31
CA ARG A 90 -1.57 -21.06 -3.12
C ARG A 90 -2.18 -19.66 -3.29
N VAL A 91 -3.50 -19.53 -3.13
CA VAL A 91 -4.20 -18.25 -3.20
C VAL A 91 -4.33 -17.59 -1.83
N LEU A 92 -4.20 -18.39 -0.77
CA LEU A 92 -4.31 -17.96 0.63
C LEU A 92 -2.96 -17.62 1.28
N GLU A 93 -1.84 -17.98 0.63
CA GLU A 93 -0.45 -17.62 0.96
C GLU A 93 -0.06 -16.25 0.37
#